data_AF-A0A0K8PAM1-F1
#
_entry.id   AF-A0A0K8PAM1-F1
#
_cell.length_a   1.000
_cell.length_b   1.000
_cell.length_c   1.000
_cell.angle_alpha   90.00
_cell.angle_beta   90.00
_cell.angle_gamma   90.00
#
_symmetry.space_group_name_H-M   'P 1'
#
loop_
_entity.id
_entity.type
_entity.pdbx_description
1 polymer ?
#
loop_
_entity_poly.entity_id
_entity_poly.type
_entity_poly.pdbx_seq_one_letter_code
_entity_poly.pdbx_strand_id
1 'polypeptide(L)'
;MKGKIILVILLVALLVSVIPCLANVDPILLDEPNDNVFGCNNDIFIELMEKPTIGKSTSGRTAVENYLYFKTEILFLADRKWTGLDKKSFSIKNIDENGKEEFYPLDYAVTMLTNLKNGWNTLSDPLFFTSLSTINLVFDVVPTAKKGWTLLFLPTERGNDSPYCEVEIPLVVK
;
A
#
# COMPACT_ATOMS: atom_id res chain seq x y z
N MET A 1 -29.26 57.16 16.02
CA MET A 1 -29.02 56.06 15.05
C MET A 1 -27.68 55.36 15.33
N LYS A 2 -27.55 54.66 16.47
CA LYS A 2 -26.33 53.91 16.85
C LYS A 2 -26.69 52.54 17.47
N GLY A 3 -27.66 51.85 16.88
CA GLY A 3 -28.24 50.63 17.46
C GLY A 3 -28.56 49.53 16.46
N LYS A 4 -27.96 49.55 15.26
CA LYS A 4 -28.25 48.56 14.20
C LYS A 4 -27.03 47.89 13.57
N ILE A 5 -25.81 48.17 14.04
CA ILE A 5 -24.58 47.58 13.46
C ILE A 5 -24.05 46.40 14.29
N ILE A 6 -24.51 46.22 15.53
CA ILE A 6 -24.03 45.14 16.41
C ILE A 6 -24.70 43.78 16.10
N LEU A 7 -25.86 43.77 15.43
CA LEU A 7 -26.64 42.55 15.20
C LEU A 7 -26.12 41.68 14.03
N VAL A 8 -25.33 42.24 13.11
CA VAL A 8 -24.85 41.49 11.93
C VAL A 8 -23.60 40.65 12.26
N ILE A 9 -22.80 41.06 13.24
CA ILE A 9 -21.57 40.33 13.62
C ILE A 9 -21.90 39.08 14.45
N LEU A 10 -23.01 39.08 15.20
CA LEU A 10 -23.43 37.92 15.98
C LEU A 10 -23.93 36.74 15.10
N LEU A 11 -24.31 37.01 13.85
CA LEU A 11 -24.81 35.97 12.94
C LEU A 11 -23.69 35.20 12.21
N VAL A 12 -22.48 35.74 12.16
CA VAL A 12 -21.32 35.07 11.54
C VAL A 12 -20.67 34.06 12.50
N ALA A 13 -20.88 34.22 13.81
CA ALA A 13 -20.40 33.29 14.83
C ALA A 13 -21.28 32.04 15.02
N LEU A 14 -22.45 31.98 14.36
CA LEU A 14 -23.41 30.87 14.46
C LEU A 14 -23.38 29.89 13.29
N LEU A 15 -22.52 30.13 12.30
CA LEU A 15 -22.04 29.08 11.39
C LEU A 15 -20.86 28.35 12.04
N VAL A 16 -21.13 27.82 13.24
CA VAL A 16 -20.49 26.62 13.77
C VAL A 16 -21.00 25.44 12.94
N SER A 17 -20.73 25.47 11.64
CA SER A 17 -20.91 24.29 10.80
C SER A 17 -19.68 23.43 11.00
N VAL A 18 -19.72 22.63 12.07
CA VAL A 18 -19.36 21.22 12.09
C VAL A 18 -18.51 20.82 10.88
N ILE A 19 -17.25 21.25 10.87
CA ILE A 19 -16.26 20.60 10.01
C ILE A 19 -16.06 19.27 10.70
N PRO A 20 -16.38 18.12 10.07
CA PRO A 20 -15.96 16.87 10.64
C PRO A 20 -14.45 16.99 10.73
N CYS A 21 -13.91 16.94 11.96
CA CYS A 21 -12.53 16.54 12.15
C CYS A 21 -12.42 15.21 11.40
N LEU A 22 -11.91 15.27 10.16
CA LEU A 22 -11.20 14.16 9.58
C LEU A 22 -10.15 13.88 10.65
N ALA A 23 -10.40 12.86 11.46
CA ALA A 23 -9.36 12.26 12.26
C ALA A 23 -8.29 11.90 11.25
N ASN A 24 -7.28 12.77 11.16
CA ASN A 24 -6.04 12.48 10.48
C ASN A 24 -5.44 11.41 11.38
N VAL A 25 -5.82 10.15 11.13
CA VAL A 25 -5.27 9.03 11.86
C VAL A 25 -3.80 9.04 11.48
N ASP A 26 -2.96 9.42 12.45
CA ASP A 26 -1.53 9.42 12.26
C ASP A 26 -1.11 8.03 11.76
N PRO A 27 -0.29 7.95 10.69
CA PRO A 27 0.15 6.66 10.18
C PRO A 27 0.80 5.86 11.31
N ILE A 28 0.28 4.66 11.57
CA ILE A 28 0.86 3.76 12.55
C ILE A 28 2.23 3.33 12.02
N LEU A 29 3.30 3.77 12.70
CA LEU A 29 4.67 3.40 12.40
C LEU A 29 4.94 1.98 12.92
N LEU A 30 5.23 1.06 12.00
CA LEU A 30 5.56 -0.34 12.33
C LEU A 30 7.08 -0.48 12.58
N ASP A 31 7.58 -1.54 13.24
CA ASP A 31 9.02 -1.70 13.52
C ASP A 31 9.86 -2.07 12.26
N GLU A 32 11.17 -1.80 12.25
CA GLU A 32 12.05 -2.11 11.10
C GLU A 32 12.24 -3.62 11.00
N PRO A 33 12.03 -4.26 9.83
CA PRO A 33 12.31 -5.67 9.70
C PRO A 33 13.83 -5.90 9.53
N ASN A 34 14.33 -7.00 10.11
CA ASN A 34 15.76 -7.28 10.29
C ASN A 34 16.38 -8.07 9.12
N ASP A 35 15.54 -8.58 8.20
CA ASP A 35 15.90 -9.25 6.95
C ASP A 35 14.80 -8.93 5.91
N ASN A 36 15.01 -7.92 5.06
CA ASN A 36 13.95 -7.36 4.20
C ASN A 36 13.99 -7.84 2.76
N VAL A 37 14.94 -8.73 2.41
CA VAL A 37 15.16 -9.20 1.05
C VAL A 37 14.69 -10.64 0.92
N PHE A 38 13.78 -10.87 -0.03
CA PHE A 38 13.10 -12.14 -0.23
C PHE A 38 13.34 -12.64 -1.64
N GLY A 39 13.96 -13.81 -1.78
CA GLY A 39 14.18 -14.47 -3.07
C GLY A 39 12.94 -15.25 -3.53
N CYS A 40 12.39 -14.87 -4.67
CA CYS A 40 11.29 -15.54 -5.36
C CYS A 40 11.91 -16.39 -6.48
N ASN A 41 12.35 -17.60 -6.12
CA ASN A 41 13.32 -18.39 -6.89
C ASN A 41 14.67 -17.62 -7.03
N ASN A 42 15.56 -18.06 -7.93
CA ASN A 42 16.82 -17.37 -8.23
C ASN A 42 16.68 -16.20 -9.23
N ASP A 43 15.45 -15.90 -9.66
CA ASP A 43 15.19 -14.98 -10.78
C ASP A 43 14.66 -13.61 -10.32
N ILE A 44 14.06 -13.52 -9.14
CA ILE A 44 13.45 -12.28 -8.64
C ILE A 44 13.75 -12.14 -7.16
N PHE A 45 14.15 -10.95 -6.74
CA PHE A 45 14.31 -10.60 -5.33
C PHE A 45 13.44 -9.39 -5.03
N ILE A 46 12.71 -9.45 -3.92
CA ILE A 46 11.85 -8.36 -3.43
C ILE A 46 12.44 -7.87 -2.13
N GLU A 47 12.74 -6.58 -2.05
CA GLU A 47 13.15 -5.91 -0.82
C GLU A 47 12.02 -5.00 -0.30
N LEU A 48 11.69 -5.11 1.00
CA LEU A 48 10.83 -4.14 1.67
C LEU A 48 11.68 -2.96 2.17
N MET A 49 11.62 -1.84 1.45
CA MET A 49 12.50 -0.68 1.72
C MET A 49 12.08 0.12 2.95
N GLU A 50 10.78 0.16 3.24
CA GLU A 50 10.20 0.99 4.29
C GLU A 50 9.20 0.17 5.11
N LYS A 51 9.02 0.59 6.35
CA LYS A 51 7.99 0.05 7.24
C LYS A 51 6.62 0.15 6.58
N PRO A 52 5.82 -0.92 6.56
CA PRO A 52 4.47 -0.83 6.07
C PRO A 52 3.67 0.18 6.86
N THR A 53 2.76 0.87 6.17
CA THR A 53 1.98 1.95 6.76
C THR A 53 0.51 1.71 6.49
N ILE A 54 -0.32 1.91 7.52
CA ILE A 54 -1.77 1.91 7.40
C ILE A 54 -2.25 3.36 7.43
N GLY A 55 -3.09 3.75 6.48
CA GLY A 55 -3.66 5.10 6.42
C GLY A 55 -5.02 5.13 5.73
N LYS A 56 -5.81 6.18 6.00
CA LYS A 56 -7.15 6.35 5.39
C LYS A 56 -7.13 6.91 3.97
N SER A 57 -6.02 7.51 3.55
CA SER A 57 -5.90 8.11 2.23
C SER A 57 -4.49 8.04 1.69
N THR A 58 -4.36 7.90 0.38
CA THR A 58 -3.09 8.03 -0.33
C THR A 58 -3.35 8.53 -1.76
N SER A 59 -2.42 9.31 -2.31
CA SER A 59 -2.48 9.78 -3.71
C SER A 59 -3.81 10.42 -4.14
N GLY A 60 -4.46 11.15 -3.24
CA GLY A 60 -5.73 11.84 -3.49
C GLY A 60 -6.95 10.92 -3.52
N ARG A 61 -6.81 9.67 -3.06
CA ARG A 61 -7.87 8.69 -2.91
C ARG A 61 -8.06 8.36 -1.43
N THR A 62 -9.30 8.16 -1.03
CA THR A 62 -9.67 7.68 0.31
C THR A 62 -9.99 6.19 0.20
N ALA A 63 -9.54 5.38 1.13
CA ALA A 63 -9.89 3.96 1.20
C ALA A 63 -11.38 3.81 1.57
N VAL A 64 -11.99 2.69 1.20
CA VAL A 64 -13.30 2.33 1.79
C VAL A 64 -13.11 2.16 3.29
N GLU A 65 -12.07 1.41 3.65
CA GLU A 65 -11.72 1.13 5.03
C GLU A 65 -10.35 1.71 5.35
N ASN A 66 -9.24 1.05 4.99
CA ASN A 66 -7.89 1.59 5.12
C ASN A 66 -7.04 1.15 3.94
N TYR A 67 -5.99 1.90 3.63
CA TYR A 67 -4.91 1.42 2.79
C TYR A 67 -3.80 0.84 3.66
N LEU A 68 -3.35 -0.37 3.34
CA LEU A 68 -2.01 -0.83 3.68
C LEU A 68 -1.11 -0.55 2.48
N TYR A 69 -0.01 0.14 2.70
CA TYR A 69 0.97 0.37 1.64
C TYR A 69 2.40 0.30 2.17
N PHE A 70 3.29 -0.13 1.28
CA PHE A 70 4.72 -0.20 1.56
C PHE A 70 5.51 -0.09 0.25
N LYS A 71 6.73 0.40 0.40
CA LYS A 71 7.67 0.60 -0.70
C LYS A 71 8.52 -0.65 -0.86
N THR A 72 8.56 -1.15 -2.08
CA THR A 72 9.33 -2.33 -2.45
C THR A 72 10.35 -2.00 -3.52
N GLU A 73 11.46 -2.70 -3.48
CA GLU A 73 12.42 -2.74 -4.58
C GLU A 73 12.45 -4.16 -5.15
N ILE A 74 12.33 -4.28 -6.47
CA ILE A 74 12.29 -5.56 -7.17
C ILE A 74 13.53 -5.65 -8.05
N LEU A 75 14.43 -6.56 -7.73
CA LEU A 75 15.55 -6.95 -8.57
C LEU A 75 15.13 -8.12 -9.45
N PHE A 76 15.31 -7.97 -10.77
CA PHE A 76 14.95 -8.97 -11.75
C PHE A 76 16.19 -9.54 -12.43
N LEU A 77 16.42 -10.85 -12.26
CA LEU A 77 17.58 -11.61 -12.74
C LEU A 77 17.22 -12.69 -13.77
N ALA A 78 15.94 -12.83 -14.15
CA ALA A 78 15.57 -13.81 -15.16
C ALA A 78 16.19 -13.46 -16.52
N ASP A 79 16.66 -14.47 -17.26
CA ASP A 79 17.21 -14.34 -18.62
C ASP A 79 16.11 -14.20 -19.69
N ARG A 80 15.09 -13.38 -19.39
CA ARG A 80 13.97 -13.07 -20.30
C ARG A 80 13.38 -11.72 -19.95
N LYS A 81 12.92 -10.97 -20.94
CA LYS A 81 12.20 -9.71 -20.70
C LYS A 81 10.75 -9.98 -20.28
N TRP A 82 10.27 -9.28 -19.26
CA TRP A 82 8.84 -9.18 -18.94
C TRP A 82 8.30 -7.83 -19.39
N THR A 83 7.06 -7.82 -19.90
CA THR A 83 6.43 -6.56 -20.33
C THR A 83 5.95 -5.70 -19.16
N GLY A 84 5.95 -6.25 -17.96
CA GLY A 84 5.53 -5.64 -16.71
C GLY A 84 5.03 -6.71 -15.74
N LEU A 85 4.50 -6.26 -14.62
CA LEU A 85 3.82 -7.09 -13.62
C LEU A 85 2.31 -6.88 -13.75
N ASP A 86 1.56 -7.96 -13.91
CA ASP A 86 0.10 -7.88 -13.94
C ASP A 86 -0.46 -7.43 -12.58
N LYS A 87 -1.63 -6.80 -12.58
CA LYS A 87 -2.32 -6.39 -11.36
C LYS A 87 -2.59 -7.53 -10.36
N LYS A 88 -2.63 -8.78 -10.83
CA LYS A 88 -2.81 -9.97 -9.99
C LYS A 88 -1.49 -10.52 -9.44
N SER A 89 -0.36 -9.94 -9.81
CA SER A 89 0.97 -10.40 -9.35
C SER A 89 1.16 -10.20 -7.86
N PHE A 90 0.40 -9.29 -7.25
CA PHE A 90 0.48 -9.01 -5.83
C PHE A 90 -0.89 -9.14 -5.16
N SER A 91 -0.89 -9.80 -4.01
CA SER A 91 -1.95 -9.73 -3.03
C SER A 91 -1.34 -9.75 -1.64
N ILE A 92 -2.12 -9.40 -0.64
CA ILE A 92 -1.74 -9.64 0.75
C ILE A 92 -2.73 -10.63 1.36
N LYS A 93 -2.19 -11.51 2.19
CA LYS A 93 -2.92 -12.45 3.02
C LYS A 93 -2.83 -12.01 4.47
N ASN A 94 -3.90 -12.24 5.20
CA ASN A 94 -3.91 -12.11 6.64
C ASN A 94 -4.71 -13.27 7.25
N ILE A 95 -4.31 -13.73 8.43
CA ILE A 95 -5.03 -14.73 9.22
C ILE A 95 -5.83 -14.00 10.30
N ASP A 96 -7.14 -14.22 10.34
CA ASP A 96 -8.02 -13.62 11.34
C ASP A 96 -7.92 -14.29 12.73
N GLU A 97 -8.66 -13.75 13.71
CA GLU A 97 -8.67 -14.26 15.08
C GLU A 97 -9.20 -15.71 15.19
N ASN A 98 -9.94 -16.17 14.18
CA ASN A 98 -10.49 -17.52 14.09
C ASN A 98 -9.59 -18.47 13.27
N GLY A 99 -8.41 -18.02 12.82
CA GLY A 99 -7.50 -18.80 11.98
C GLY A 99 -7.91 -18.88 10.50
N LYS A 100 -8.85 -18.05 10.05
CA LYS A 100 -9.30 -18.01 8.66
C LYS A 100 -8.41 -17.07 7.85
N GLU A 101 -8.02 -17.51 6.66
CA GLU A 101 -7.27 -16.68 5.71
C GLU A 101 -8.19 -15.70 4.98
N GLU A 102 -7.81 -14.43 4.98
CA GLU A 102 -8.42 -13.35 4.22
C GLU A 102 -7.40 -12.79 3.23
N PHE A 103 -7.82 -12.63 1.97
CA PHE A 103 -6.98 -12.17 0.88
C PHE A 103 -7.45 -10.82 0.37
N TYR A 104 -6.51 -9.90 0.20
CA TYR A 104 -6.76 -8.56 -0.30
C TYR A 104 -5.96 -8.35 -1.58
N PRO A 105 -6.62 -8.12 -2.73
CA PRO A 105 -5.92 -7.88 -3.97
C PRO A 105 -5.25 -6.50 -3.96
N LEU A 106 -4.21 -6.33 -4.77
CA LEU A 106 -3.62 -5.03 -5.01
C LEU A 106 -4.67 -4.04 -5.55
N ASP A 107 -4.74 -2.85 -4.96
CA ASP A 107 -5.43 -1.71 -5.56
C ASP A 107 -4.54 -1.14 -6.67
N TYR A 108 -4.70 -1.70 -7.87
CA TYR A 108 -3.90 -1.34 -9.03
C TYR A 108 -3.99 0.14 -9.38
N ALA A 109 -5.20 0.73 -9.33
CA ALA A 109 -5.38 2.13 -9.73
C ALA A 109 -4.66 3.07 -8.76
N VAL A 110 -4.80 2.84 -7.45
CA VAL A 110 -4.14 3.66 -6.43
C VAL A 110 -2.63 3.41 -6.42
N THR A 111 -2.21 2.17 -6.62
CA THR A 111 -0.79 1.80 -6.79
C THR A 111 -0.14 2.58 -7.94
N MET A 112 -0.73 2.54 -9.14
CA MET A 112 -0.20 3.25 -10.31
C MET A 112 -0.14 4.76 -10.08
N LEU A 113 -1.20 5.36 -9.53
CA LEU A 113 -1.24 6.80 -9.22
C LEU A 113 -0.18 7.19 -8.19
N THR A 114 0.03 6.36 -7.16
CA THR A 114 1.02 6.62 -6.11
C THR A 114 2.43 6.60 -6.65
N ASN A 115 2.76 5.61 -7.48
CA ASN A 115 4.07 5.52 -8.10
C ASN A 115 4.32 6.70 -9.05
N LEU A 116 3.36 7.03 -9.92
CA LEU A 116 3.48 8.18 -10.82
C LEU A 116 3.68 9.49 -10.08
N LYS A 117 2.94 9.71 -8.98
CA LYS A 117 3.05 10.93 -8.15
C LYS A 117 4.44 11.07 -7.51
N ASN A 118 5.05 9.95 -7.11
CA ASN A 118 6.35 9.93 -6.44
C ASN A 118 7.54 9.80 -7.42
N GLY A 119 7.28 9.69 -8.72
CA GLY A 119 8.33 9.50 -9.73
C GLY A 119 8.98 8.11 -9.66
N TRP A 120 8.22 7.10 -9.24
CA TRP A 120 8.68 5.72 -9.10
C TRP A 120 8.21 4.83 -10.26
N ASN A 121 8.79 3.63 -10.35
CA ASN A 121 8.40 2.66 -11.34
C ASN A 121 6.96 2.21 -11.13
N THR A 122 6.32 1.88 -12.25
CA THR A 122 4.97 1.38 -12.29
C THR A 122 4.97 -0.10 -12.63
N LEU A 123 3.87 -0.80 -12.33
CA LEU A 123 3.74 -2.20 -12.69
C LEU A 123 3.71 -2.43 -14.21
N SER A 124 3.47 -1.40 -15.01
CA SER A 124 3.54 -1.48 -16.48
C SER A 124 4.95 -1.29 -17.04
N ASP A 125 5.94 -0.95 -16.21
CA ASP A 125 7.31 -0.79 -16.69
C ASP A 125 7.92 -2.17 -17.00
N PRO A 126 8.63 -2.30 -18.14
CA PRO A 126 9.22 -3.57 -18.52
C PRO A 126 10.39 -3.95 -17.58
N LEU A 127 10.48 -5.22 -17.23
CA LEU A 127 11.59 -5.79 -16.48
C LEU A 127 12.54 -6.50 -17.44
N PHE A 128 13.84 -6.25 -17.30
CA PHE A 128 14.90 -6.85 -18.11
C PHE A 128 16.01 -7.34 -17.19
N PHE A 129 16.88 -8.22 -17.69
CA PHE A 129 17.96 -8.78 -16.88
C PHE A 129 18.74 -7.69 -16.14
N THR A 130 18.88 -7.84 -14.82
CA THR A 130 19.49 -6.89 -13.86
C THR A 130 18.74 -5.57 -13.64
N SER A 131 17.50 -5.45 -14.10
CA SER A 131 16.69 -4.26 -13.81
C SER A 131 16.29 -4.21 -12.33
N LEU A 132 16.31 -3.01 -11.78
CA LEU A 132 15.85 -2.69 -10.43
C LEU A 132 14.63 -1.78 -10.55
N SER A 133 13.53 -2.14 -9.89
CA SER A 133 12.28 -1.37 -9.93
C SER A 133 11.81 -1.01 -8.53
N THR A 134 11.76 0.27 -8.22
CA THR A 134 11.18 0.76 -6.97
C THR A 134 9.69 0.99 -7.18
N ILE A 135 8.84 0.26 -6.45
CA ILE A 135 7.38 0.28 -6.59
C ILE A 135 6.73 0.35 -5.21
N ASN A 136 5.81 1.29 -5.04
CA ASN A 136 4.86 1.29 -3.94
C ASN A 136 3.70 0.36 -4.24
N LEU A 137 3.41 -0.57 -3.33
CA LEU A 137 2.23 -1.43 -3.40
C LEU A 137 1.16 -0.91 -2.45
N VAL A 138 -0.09 -0.80 -2.91
CA VAL A 138 -1.22 -0.30 -2.12
C VAL A 138 -2.37 -1.30 -2.16
N PHE A 139 -2.92 -1.63 -0.99
CA PHE A 139 -4.01 -2.58 -0.82
C PHE A 139 -5.13 -1.92 0.00
N ASP A 140 -6.39 -2.04 -0.44
CA ASP A 140 -7.54 -1.65 0.38
C ASP A 140 -7.86 -2.81 1.35
N VAL A 141 -7.74 -2.54 2.65
CA VAL A 141 -7.79 -3.51 3.74
C VAL A 141 -8.81 -3.11 4.80
N VAL A 142 -9.44 -4.11 5.40
CA VAL A 142 -10.35 -3.91 6.53
C VAL A 142 -9.51 -3.62 7.79
N PRO A 143 -9.92 -2.67 8.67
CA PRO A 143 -9.25 -2.41 9.93
C PRO A 143 -9.22 -3.66 10.77
N THR A 144 -8.03 -4.16 11.05
CA THR A 144 -7.90 -5.30 11.93
C THR A 144 -6.66 -5.12 12.79
N ALA A 145 -6.82 -5.30 14.10
CA ALA A 145 -5.76 -5.24 15.10
C ALA A 145 -4.83 -6.48 15.01
N LYS A 146 -4.41 -6.84 13.79
CA LYS A 146 -3.95 -8.18 13.47
C LYS A 146 -2.44 -8.33 13.49
N LYS A 147 -2.04 -9.51 13.96
CA LYS A 147 -0.69 -9.91 14.39
C LYS A 147 0.33 -10.12 13.25
N GLY A 148 -0.03 -9.86 12.00
CA GLY A 148 0.87 -10.00 10.85
C GLY A 148 0.12 -10.06 9.52
N TRP A 149 0.80 -9.62 8.47
CA TRP A 149 0.32 -9.68 7.08
C TRP A 149 1.36 -10.41 6.26
N THR A 150 0.97 -11.03 5.15
CA THR A 150 1.90 -11.71 4.26
C THR A 150 1.69 -11.16 2.87
N LEU A 151 2.73 -10.58 2.25
CA LEU A 151 2.73 -10.27 0.84
C LEU A 151 2.91 -11.55 0.04
N LEU A 152 2.02 -11.74 -0.92
CA LEU A 152 2.08 -12.84 -1.86
C LEU A 152 2.46 -12.27 -3.22
N PHE A 153 3.52 -12.81 -3.81
CA PHE A 153 3.93 -12.49 -5.17
C PHE A 153 3.74 -13.70 -6.09
N LEU A 154 2.78 -13.59 -7.02
CA LEU A 154 2.40 -14.62 -8.01
C LEU A 154 2.28 -14.00 -9.40
N PRO A 155 3.39 -13.77 -10.12
CA PRO A 155 3.36 -13.19 -11.46
C PRO A 155 2.60 -14.08 -12.44
N THR A 156 1.69 -13.47 -13.21
CA THR A 156 0.79 -14.18 -14.13
C THR A 156 1.42 -14.50 -15.48
N GLU A 157 2.49 -13.81 -15.89
CA GLU A 157 3.25 -14.17 -17.08
C GLU A 157 4.09 -15.44 -16.82
N ARG A 158 3.44 -16.59 -17.10
CA ARG A 158 3.97 -17.77 -17.81
C ARG A 158 4.63 -18.90 -17.01
N GLY A 159 3.96 -20.05 -17.06
CA GLY A 159 4.55 -21.39 -17.01
C GLY A 159 4.45 -22.08 -15.65
N ASN A 160 4.59 -23.40 -15.63
CA ASN A 160 4.50 -24.21 -14.39
C ASN A 160 5.57 -23.87 -13.33
N ASP A 161 6.63 -23.16 -13.72
CA ASP A 161 7.79 -22.79 -12.88
C ASP A 161 7.78 -21.29 -12.49
N SER A 162 6.62 -20.63 -12.48
CA SER A 162 6.54 -19.21 -12.12
C SER A 162 7.14 -18.94 -10.73
N PRO A 163 7.95 -17.88 -10.57
CA PRO A 163 8.53 -17.54 -9.27
C PRO A 163 7.42 -17.21 -8.29
N TYR A 164 7.40 -17.92 -7.16
CA TYR A 164 6.49 -17.70 -6.05
C TYR A 164 7.29 -17.37 -4.80
N CYS A 165 6.83 -16.37 -4.06
CA CYS A 165 7.31 -16.12 -2.71
C CYS A 165 6.17 -15.60 -1.84
N GLU A 166 6.15 -16.11 -0.61
CA GLU A 166 5.39 -15.52 0.48
C GLU A 166 6.38 -14.74 1.33
N VAL A 167 6.06 -13.47 1.53
CA VAL A 167 6.87 -12.54 2.31
C VAL A 167 6.08 -12.18 3.53
N GLU A 168 6.47 -12.70 4.69
CA GLU A 168 5.88 -12.27 5.95
C GLU A 168 6.22 -10.79 6.16
N ILE A 169 5.18 -9.98 6.27
CA ILE A 169 5.25 -8.58 6.63
C ILE A 169 4.96 -8.48 8.13
N PRO A 170 6.00 -8.36 8.97
CA PRO A 170 5.77 -8.15 10.39
C PRO A 170 5.08 -6.79 10.58
N LEU A 171 3.83 -6.79 11.06
CA LEU A 171 3.19 -5.59 11.56
C LEU A 171 3.20 -5.64 13.08
N VAL A 172 4.20 -5.02 13.71
CA VAL A 172 4.11 -4.72 15.14
C VAL A 172 3.27 -3.46 15.28
N VAL A 173 1.95 -3.62 15.37
CA VAL A 173 1.04 -2.54 15.78
C VAL A 173 1.29 -2.32 17.27
N LYS A 174 1.93 -1.20 17.65
CA LYS A 174 2.05 -0.76 19.04
C LYS A 174 0.81 -0.01 19.49
#